data_AF-A0A7V6DR02-F1
#
_entry.id   AF-A0A7V6DR02-F1
#
_cell.length_a   1.000
_cell.length_b   1.000
_cell.length_c   1.000
_cell.angle_alpha   90.00
_cell.angle_beta   90.00
_cell.angle_gamma   90.00
#
_symmetry.space_group_name_H-M   'P 1'
#
loop_
_entity.id
_entity.type
_entity.pdbx_description
1 polymer ?
#
loop_
_entity_poly.entity_id
_entity_poly.type
_entity_poly.pdbx_seq_one_letter_code
_entity_poly.pdbx_strand_id
1 'polypeptide(L)'
;MNDFFSFRTMITPIIIQIIFWIGVVLCIIFGIGYMLIGSQYYGSAAPVWGLLMIIFGPLVVRIYCEILIIFFRNNETLTEIKHTLEERRVAPPPAYTAPPVQPTPQE
;
A
#
# COMPACT_ATOMS: atom_id res chain seq x y z
N MET A 1 -20.06 4.26 20.17
CA MET A 1 -20.34 3.96 18.74
C MET A 1 -19.68 4.98 17.79
N ASN A 2 -18.51 5.54 18.14
CA ASN A 2 -17.73 6.42 17.26
C ASN A 2 -16.25 6.00 17.24
N ASP A 3 -16.00 4.69 17.24
CA ASP A 3 -14.67 4.10 16.99
C ASP A 3 -14.47 3.79 15.49
N PHE A 4 -15.23 4.49 14.63
CA PHE A 4 -15.29 4.25 13.19
C PHE A 4 -14.10 4.90 12.45
N PHE A 5 -13.27 5.63 13.20
CA PHE A 5 -11.98 6.17 12.77
C PHE A 5 -10.86 5.72 13.71
N SER A 6 -10.91 4.46 14.16
CA SER A 6 -9.73 3.84 14.74
C SER A 6 -8.64 3.85 13.67
N PHE A 7 -7.73 4.82 13.79
CA PHE A 7 -6.45 5.00 13.06
C PHE A 7 -5.57 3.74 13.05
N ARG A 8 -6.01 2.70 13.77
CA ARG A 8 -5.47 1.35 13.89
C ARG A 8 -5.80 0.44 12.70
N THR A 9 -6.85 0.75 11.94
CA THR A 9 -7.10 0.09 10.67
C THR A 9 -6.55 0.99 9.59
N MET A 10 -5.69 0.43 8.75
CA MET A 10 -5.10 1.09 7.61
C MET A 10 -6.23 1.63 6.70
N ILE A 11 -6.70 2.86 6.91
CA ILE A 11 -7.75 3.51 6.09
C ILE A 11 -7.19 3.81 4.69
N THR A 12 -5.89 4.09 4.63
CA THR A 12 -5.15 4.42 3.41
C THR A 12 -5.32 3.38 2.28
N PRO A 13 -5.12 2.06 2.47
CA PRO A 13 -5.36 1.07 1.41
C PRO A 13 -6.80 1.02 0.93
N ILE A 14 -7.79 1.27 1.79
CA ILE A 14 -9.21 1.32 1.39
C ILE A 14 -9.45 2.51 0.46
N ILE A 15 -8.92 3.68 0.81
CA ILE A 15 -9.01 4.88 -0.05
C ILE A 15 -8.33 4.63 -1.40
N ILE A 16 -7.15 4.00 -1.41
CA ILE A 16 -6.44 3.69 -2.66
C ILE A 16 -7.24 2.70 -3.52
N GLN A 17 -7.93 1.71 -2.93
CA GLN A 17 -8.81 0.81 -3.69
C GLN A 17 -9.98 1.53 -4.37
N ILE A 18 -10.56 2.55 -3.71
CA ILE A 18 -11.63 3.37 -4.30
C ILE A 18 -11.07 4.19 -5.47
N ILE A 19 -9.89 4.79 -5.30
CA ILE A 19 -9.20 5.55 -6.35
C ILE A 19 -8.84 4.63 -7.54
N PHE A 20 -8.42 3.39 -7.28
CA PHE A 20 -8.13 2.40 -8.33
C PHE A 20 -9.34 2.17 -9.23
N TRP A 21 -10.51 1.90 -8.65
CA TRP A 21 -11.74 1.67 -9.42
C TRP A 21 -12.13 2.90 -10.25
N ILE A 22 -12.00 4.09 -9.67
CA ILE A 22 -12.20 5.35 -10.39
C ILE A 22 -11.20 5.46 -11.55
N GLY A 23 -9.92 5.19 -11.33
CA GLY A 23 -8.88 5.20 -12.36
C GLY A 23 -9.15 4.24 -13.50
N VAL A 24 -9.60 3.02 -13.20
CA VAL A 24 -10.00 2.03 -14.23
C VAL A 24 -11.18 2.54 -15.05
N VAL A 25 -12.20 3.11 -14.40
CA VAL A 25 -13.35 3.71 -15.10
C VAL A 25 -12.90 4.87 -16.01
N LEU A 26 -12.01 5.74 -15.54
CA LEU A 26 -11.46 6.81 -16.39
C LEU A 26 -10.67 6.24 -17.57
N CYS A 27 -9.84 5.20 -17.39
CA CYS A 27 -9.13 4.56 -18.50
C CYS A 27 -10.08 4.04 -19.58
N ILE A 28 -11.21 3.44 -19.17
CA ILE A 28 -12.24 2.97 -20.10
C ILE A 28 -12.89 4.16 -20.83
N ILE A 29 -13.28 5.22 -20.11
CA ILE A 29 -13.90 6.42 -20.68
C ILE A 29 -12.94 7.10 -21.67
N PHE A 30 -11.68 7.30 -21.29
CA PHE A 30 -10.67 7.90 -22.16
C PHE A 30 -10.36 7.03 -23.37
N GLY A 31 -10.27 5.70 -23.20
CA GLY A 31 -10.04 4.77 -24.30
C GLY A 31 -11.17 4.79 -25.33
N ILE A 32 -12.42 4.78 -24.87
CA ILE A 32 -13.60 4.92 -25.74
C ILE A 32 -13.63 6.31 -26.39
N GLY A 33 -13.33 7.38 -25.63
CA GLY A 33 -13.22 8.74 -26.17
C GLY A 33 -12.17 8.86 -27.28
N TYR A 34 -11.03 8.19 -27.11
CA TYR A 34 -9.97 8.13 -28.12
C TYR A 34 -10.41 7.36 -29.38
N MET A 35 -11.23 6.32 -29.25
CA MET A 35 -11.80 5.61 -30.39
C MET A 35 -12.81 6.46 -31.16
N LEU A 36 -13.71 7.15 -30.45
CA LEU A 36 -14.79 7.93 -31.05
C LEU A 36 -14.30 9.25 -31.65
N ILE A 37 -13.52 10.02 -30.90
CA ILE A 37 -13.07 11.37 -31.27
C ILE A 37 -11.68 11.35 -31.91
N GLY A 38 -10.81 10.42 -31.48
CA GLY A 38 -9.43 10.36 -31.95
C GLY A 38 -9.32 10.02 -33.43
N SER A 39 -10.30 9.32 -34.02
CA SER A 39 -10.34 9.06 -35.48
C SER A 39 -10.33 10.36 -36.30
N GLN A 40 -10.90 11.45 -35.75
CA GLN A 40 -10.97 12.76 -36.40
C GLN A 40 -9.68 13.58 -36.26
N TYR A 41 -8.87 13.33 -35.21
CA TYR A 41 -7.67 14.12 -34.90
C TYR A 41 -6.34 13.40 -35.18
N TYR A 42 -6.29 12.09 -34.97
CA TYR A 42 -5.08 11.25 -35.05
C TYR A 42 -5.11 10.28 -36.24
N GLY A 43 -6.14 10.33 -37.08
CA GLY A 43 -6.30 9.48 -38.27
C GLY A 43 -6.67 8.03 -37.93
N SER A 44 -6.55 7.14 -38.93
CA SER A 44 -7.01 5.74 -38.85
C SER A 44 -6.31 4.89 -37.77
N ALA A 45 -5.21 5.35 -37.19
CA ALA A 45 -4.48 4.68 -36.12
C ALA A 45 -5.05 4.94 -34.71
N ALA A 46 -5.90 5.96 -34.54
CA ALA A 46 -6.51 6.30 -33.25
C ALA A 46 -7.25 5.15 -32.52
N PRO A 47 -8.04 4.30 -33.18
CA PRO A 47 -8.72 3.21 -32.50
C PRO A 47 -7.75 2.13 -31.97
N VAL A 48 -6.60 1.94 -32.63
CA VAL A 48 -5.57 0.99 -32.17
C VAL A 48 -4.94 1.50 -30.87
N TRP A 49 -4.63 2.80 -30.81
CA TRP A 49 -4.13 3.44 -29.59
C TRP A 49 -5.15 3.42 -28.45
N GLY A 50 -6.43 3.68 -28.74
CA GLY A 50 -7.51 3.59 -27.75
C GLY A 50 -7.64 2.17 -27.17
N LEU A 51 -7.54 1.14 -28.02
CA LEU A 51 -7.62 -0.26 -27.58
C LEU A 51 -6.42 -0.64 -26.70
N LEU A 52 -5.22 -0.20 -27.10
CA LEU A 52 -4.00 -0.38 -26.31
C LEU A 52 -4.16 0.27 -24.92
N MET A 53 -4.73 1.48 -24.86
CA MET A 53 -4.98 2.21 -23.60
C MET A 53 -5.97 1.48 -22.69
N ILE A 54 -7.02 0.86 -23.23
CA ILE A 54 -8.00 0.11 -22.42
C ILE A 54 -7.37 -1.15 -21.82
N ILE A 55 -6.43 -1.78 -22.52
CA ILE A 55 -5.76 -3.01 -22.04
C ILE A 55 -4.61 -2.68 -21.10
N PHE A 56 -3.71 -1.78 -21.50
CA PHE A 56 -2.52 -1.42 -20.72
C PHE A 56 -2.82 -0.40 -19.61
N GLY A 57 -3.83 0.46 -19.76
CA GLY A 57 -4.18 1.49 -18.77
C GLY A 57 -4.49 0.90 -17.39
N PRO A 58 -5.44 -0.06 -17.26
CA PRO A 58 -5.73 -0.72 -15.99
C PRO A 58 -4.52 -1.48 -15.42
N LEU A 59 -3.66 -2.04 -16.27
CA LEU A 59 -2.43 -2.71 -15.85
C LEU A 59 -1.48 -1.73 -15.16
N VAL A 60 -1.24 -0.58 -15.79
CA VAL A 60 -0.40 0.49 -15.23
C VAL A 60 -1.00 1.02 -13.94
N VAL A 61 -2.30 1.34 -13.92
CA VAL A 61 -3.01 1.81 -12.72
C VAL A 61 -2.87 0.80 -11.57
N ARG A 62 -2.97 -0.51 -11.85
CA ARG A 62 -2.79 -1.56 -10.85
C ARG A 62 -1.40 -1.53 -10.23
N ILE A 63 -0.35 -1.46 -11.07
CA ILE A 63 1.04 -1.42 -10.60
C ILE A 63 1.29 -0.18 -9.73
N TYR A 64 0.82 0.98 -10.16
CA TYR A 64 0.95 2.21 -9.37
C TYR A 64 0.22 2.13 -8.03
N CYS A 65 -1.04 1.64 -8.01
CA CYS A 65 -1.78 1.47 -6.76
C CYS A 65 -1.11 0.49 -5.81
N GLU A 66 -0.52 -0.60 -6.32
CA GLU A 66 0.17 -1.60 -5.49
C GLU A 66 1.43 -1.03 -4.83
N ILE A 67 2.22 -0.25 -5.57
CA ILE A 67 3.40 0.44 -5.02
C ILE A 67 2.98 1.49 -3.98
N LEU A 68 1.91 2.26 -4.22
CA LEU A 68 1.39 3.23 -3.25
C LEU A 68 0.97 2.55 -1.94
N ILE A 69 0.21 1.45 -2.03
CA ILE A 69 -0.21 0.69 -0.85
C ILE A 69 1.01 0.15 -0.09
N ILE A 70 2.00 -0.40 -0.79
CA ILE A 70 3.22 -0.93 -0.17
C ILE A 70 4.02 0.19 0.52
N PHE A 71 4.12 1.37 -0.07
CA PHE A 71 4.81 2.51 0.53
C PHE A 71 4.18 2.96 1.85
N PHE A 72 2.85 3.10 1.88
CA PHE A 72 2.14 3.43 3.12
C PHE A 72 2.30 2.33 4.18
N ARG A 73 2.33 1.06 3.77
CA ARG A 73 2.49 -0.08 4.69
C ARG A 73 3.85 -0.11 5.35
N ASN A 74 4.90 0.20 4.60
CA ASN A 74 6.23 0.32 5.17
C ASN A 74 6.29 1.41 6.26
N ASN A 75 5.71 2.58 6.02
CA ASN A 75 5.74 3.68 7.00
C ASN A 75 5.12 3.31 8.37
N GLU A 76 4.07 2.51 8.37
CA GLU A 76 3.45 2.02 9.62
C GLU A 76 4.36 1.04 10.37
N THR A 77 4.95 0.06 9.66
CA THR A 77 5.89 -0.90 10.24
C THR A 77 7.11 -0.22 10.88
N LEU A 78 7.66 0.82 10.24
CA LEU A 78 8.78 1.58 10.78
C LEU A 78 8.41 2.35 12.07
N THR A 79 7.17 2.84 12.16
CA THR A 79 6.67 3.57 13.33
C THR A 79 6.48 2.64 14.54
N GLU A 80 6.00 1.41 14.30
CA GLU A 80 5.84 0.38 15.32
C GLU A 80 7.18 -0.06 15.93
N ILE A 81 8.21 -0.24 15.08
CA ILE A 81 9.56 -0.62 15.52
C ILE A 81 10.15 0.46 16.42
N LYS A 82 10.00 1.74 16.07
CA LYS A 82 10.49 2.86 16.90
C LYS A 82 9.87 2.82 18.30
N HIS A 83 8.55 2.66 18.39
CA HIS A 83 7.83 2.64 19.66
C HIS A 83 8.27 1.45 20.53
N THR A 84 8.42 0.27 19.94
CA THR A 84 8.87 -0.95 20.63
C THR A 84 10.29 -0.81 21.19
N LEU A 85 11.19 -0.13 20.45
CA LEU A 85 12.56 0.12 20.90
C LEU A 85 12.61 1.18 22.01
N GLU A 86 11.77 2.21 21.96
CA GLU A 86 11.65 3.21 23.02
C GLU A 86 11.13 2.59 24.33
N GLU A 87 10.14 1.71 24.25
CA GLU A 87 9.61 0.98 25.41
C GLU A 87 10.67 0.03 26.03
N ARG A 88 11.45 -0.68 25.19
CA ARG A 88 12.60 -1.49 25.61
C ARG A 88 13.74 -0.68 26.23
N ARG A 89 13.91 0.58 25.84
CA ARG A 89 14.94 1.48 26.37
C ARG A 89 14.53 2.08 27.72
N VAL A 90 13.24 2.34 27.92
CA VAL A 90 12.68 2.93 29.14
C VAL A 90 12.39 1.86 30.20
N ALA A 91 12.08 0.63 29.80
CA ALA A 91 12.02 -0.49 30.71
C ALA A 91 13.39 -0.65 31.42
N PRO A 92 13.44 -0.69 32.76
CA PRO A 92 14.66 -1.03 33.46
C PRO A 92 15.14 -2.37 32.92
N PRO A 93 16.46 -2.60 32.79
CA PRO A 93 16.96 -3.95 32.60
C PRO A 93 16.25 -4.83 33.65
N PRO A 94 15.71 -6.01 33.29
CA PRO A 94 15.23 -6.92 34.31
C PRO A 94 16.35 -6.99 35.33
N ALA A 95 16.05 -6.66 36.59
CA ALA A 95 17.04 -6.74 37.66
C ALA A 95 17.74 -8.07 37.43
N TYR A 96 19.06 -8.06 37.21
CA TYR A 96 19.82 -9.25 36.90
C TYR A 96 19.65 -10.18 38.10
N THR A 97 18.58 -10.96 38.13
CA THR A 97 18.46 -12.14 38.93
C THR A 97 19.38 -13.07 38.18
N ALA A 98 20.61 -13.14 38.67
CA ALA A 98 21.60 -14.06 38.16
C ALA A 98 20.89 -15.38 37.85
N PRO A 99 21.08 -15.96 36.64
CA PRO A 99 20.51 -17.26 36.35
C PRO A 99 20.80 -18.17 37.55
N PRO A 100 19.82 -18.94 38.04
CA PRO A 100 20.00 -19.74 39.25
C PRO A 100 21.30 -20.49 39.10
N VAL A 101 22.24 -20.26 40.02
CA VAL A 101 23.56 -20.90 40.02
C VAL A 101 23.28 -22.39 39.99
N GLN A 102 23.46 -23.00 38.83
CA GLN A 102 23.32 -24.45 38.71
C GLN A 102 24.35 -25.02 39.68
N PRO A 103 23.94 -25.86 40.64
CA PRO A 103 24.90 -26.45 41.56
C PRO A 103 25.97 -27.13 40.72
N THR A 104 27.22 -26.68 40.88
CA THR A 104 28.38 -27.32 40.28
C THR A 104 28.32 -28.80 40.63
N PRO A 105 28.37 -29.71 39.64
CA PRO A 105 28.54 -31.13 39.92
C PRO A 105 29.74 -31.27 40.87
N GLN A 106 29.46 -31.74 42.08
CA GLN A 106 30.49 -32.07 43.06
C GLN A 106 31.16 -33.35 42.53
N GLU A 107 32.25 -33.20 41.78
CA GLU A 107 33.23 -34.28 41.56
C GLU A 107 34.29 -34.26 42.66
#